data_AF-A0A1B1BNR1-F1
#
_entry.id   AF-A0A1B1BNR1-F1
#
_cell.length_a   1.000
_cell.length_b   1.000
_cell.length_c   1.000
_cell.angle_alpha   90.00
_cell.angle_beta   90.00
_cell.angle_gamma   90.00
#
_symmetry.space_group_name_H-M   'P 1'
#
loop_
_entity.id
_entity.type
_entity.pdbx_description
1 polymer ?
#
loop_
_entity_poly.entity_id
_entity_poly.type
_entity_poly.pdbx_seq_one_letter_code
_entity_poly.pdbx_strand_id
1 'polypeptide(L)' 'MALIRTQALVSVSVPGYGLGRAAAALEQAIVPYADGRIVALTRSTNWAGAFFGRTELLAVVEYTPAA' A
#
# COMPACT_ATOMS: atom_id res chain seq x y z
N MET A 1 -13.02 -26.44 2.72
CA MET A 1 -13.22 -25.00 2.93
C MET A 1 -12.51 -24.26 1.82
N ALA A 2 -13.23 -23.45 1.03
CA ALA A 2 -12.59 -22.60 0.03
C ALA A 2 -11.92 -21.41 0.76
N LEU A 3 -10.62 -21.19 0.52
CA LEU A 3 -9.98 -19.93 0.91
C LEU A 3 -10.65 -18.80 0.13
N ILE A 4 -11.48 -17.99 0.79
CA ILE A 4 -12.01 -16.77 0.18
C ILE A 4 -10.85 -15.77 0.18
N ARG A 5 -10.25 -15.53 -0.99
CA ARG A 5 -9.27 -14.45 -1.16
C ARG A 5 -10.01 -13.12 -1.14
N THR A 6 -9.58 -12.22 -0.27
CA THR A 6 -10.14 -10.88 -0.12
C THR A 6 -9.14 -9.85 -0.64
N GLN A 7 -9.64 -8.71 -1.13
CA GLN A 7 -8.81 -7.59 -1.57
C GLN A 7 -8.94 -6.40 -0.62
N ALA A 8 -7.83 -5.76 -0.31
CA ALA A 8 -7.77 -4.50 0.43
C ALA A 8 -6.97 -3.45 -0.34
N LEU A 9 -7.42 -2.20 -0.26
CA LEU A 9 -6.66 -1.03 -0.72
C LEU A 9 -5.83 -0.49 0.44
N VAL A 10 -4.51 -0.46 0.26
CA VAL A 10 -3.56 0.08 1.21
C VAL A 10 -2.93 1.33 0.60
N SER A 11 -3.13 2.48 1.23
CA SER A 11 -2.52 3.75 0.83
C SER A 11 -1.53 4.23 1.89
N VAL A 12 -0.32 4.57 1.47
CA VAL A 12 0.68 5.20 2.35
C VAL A 12 1.10 6.55 1.78
N SER A 13 1.20 7.56 2.65
CA SER A 13 1.66 8.91 2.31
C SER A 13 2.86 9.23 3.19
N VAL A 14 4.00 9.51 2.56
CA VAL A 14 5.26 9.80 3.27
C VAL A 14 5.78 11.19 2.86
N PRO A 15 6.23 12.02 3.81
CA PRO A 15 6.84 13.30 3.49
C PRO A 15 8.17 13.13 2.75
N GLY A 16 8.39 14.02 1.77
CA GLY A 16 9.52 13.98 0.84
C GLY A 16 9.20 13.19 -0.43
N TYR A 17 10.13 13.25 -1.39
CA TYR A 17 9.99 12.59 -2.70
C TYR A 17 10.62 11.19 -2.76
N GLY A 18 11.09 10.67 -1.63
CA GLY A 18 11.86 9.43 -1.57
C GLY A 18 10.98 8.19 -1.76
N LEU A 19 11.01 7.60 -2.95
CA LEU A 19 10.30 6.34 -3.25
C LEU A 19 10.69 5.19 -2.32
N GLY A 20 11.97 5.10 -1.92
CA GLY A 20 12.44 4.05 -1.00
C GLY A 20 11.81 4.14 0.39
N ARG A 21 11.59 5.36 0.91
CA ARG A 21 10.90 5.54 2.21
C ARG A 21 9.42 5.20 2.10
N ALA A 22 8.78 5.56 1.00
CA ALA A 22 7.40 5.19 0.74
C ALA A 22 7.23 3.67 0.61
N ALA A 23 8.18 2.99 -0.04
CA ALA A 23 8.18 1.52 -0.13
C ALA A 23 8.34 0.86 1.24
N ALA A 24 9.28 1.31 2.08
CA ALA A 24 9.44 0.80 3.44
C ALA A 24 8.20 1.04 4.31
N ALA A 25 7.53 2.19 4.17
CA ALA A 25 6.28 2.46 4.86
C ALA A 25 5.14 1.56 4.36
N LEU A 26 5.11 1.26 3.06
CA LEU A 26 4.15 0.33 2.47
C LEU A 26 4.38 -1.10 3.01
N GLU A 27 5.63 -1.55 3.09
CA GLU A 27 6.00 -2.84 3.67
C GLU A 27 5.52 -2.96 5.13
N GLN A 28 5.63 -1.89 5.93
CA GLN A 28 5.09 -1.88 7.29
C GLN A 28 3.56 -1.90 7.31
N ALA A 29 2.91 -1.20 6.38
CA ALA A 29 1.45 -1.14 6.29
C ALA A 29 0.82 -2.48 5.86
N ILE A 30 1.56 -3.34 5.16
CA ILE A 30 1.07 -4.66 4.74
C ILE A 30 1.25 -5.76 5.79
N VAL A 31 2.04 -5.54 6.85
CA VAL A 31 2.30 -6.52 7.94
C VAL A 31 1.02 -7.13 8.54
N PRO A 32 -0.08 -6.38 8.77
CA PRO A 32 -1.32 -6.94 9.31
C PRO A 32 -2.03 -7.95 8.38
N TYR A 33 -1.70 -7.96 7.09
CA TYR A 33 -2.29 -8.87 6.10
C TYR A 33 -1.42 -10.12 5.97
N ALA A 34 -1.65 -11.10 6.85
CA ALA A 34 -1.00 -12.41 6.76
C ALA A 34 -1.25 -13.05 5.38
N ASP A 35 -0.19 -13.57 4.75
CA ASP A 35 -0.19 -14.06 3.37
C ASP A 35 -0.63 -13.04 2.31
N GLY A 36 -0.59 -11.75 2.66
CA GLY A 36 -0.91 -10.65 1.77
C GLY A 36 0.06 -10.54 0.60
N ARG A 37 -0.47 -10.57 -0.62
CA ARG A 37 0.27 -10.34 -1.86
C ARG A 37 -0.15 -9.00 -2.47
N ILE A 38 0.83 -8.17 -2.80
CA ILE A 38 0.59 -6.98 -3.63
C ILE A 38 0.30 -7.44 -5.07
N VAL A 39 -0.91 -7.17 -5.56
CA VAL A 39 -1.32 -7.47 -6.94
C VAL A 39 -1.22 -6.27 -7.86
N ALA A 40 -1.32 -5.06 -7.31
CA ALA A 40 -1.09 -3.82 -8.04
C ALA A 40 -0.43 -2.79 -7.13
N LEU A 41 0.52 -2.04 -7.67
CA LEU A 41 1.18 -0.93 -6.99
C LEU A 41 1.23 0.26 -7.96
N THR A 42 0.79 1.41 -7.49
CA THR A 42 0.87 2.65 -8.26
C THR A 42 1.28 3.81 -7.36
N ARG A 43 1.85 4.85 -7.98
CA ARG A 43 2.08 6.12 -7.31
C ARG A 43 0.80 6.92 -7.36
N SER A 44 0.17 7.13 -6.21
CA SER A 44 -0.91 8.12 -6.10
C SER A 44 -0.29 9.49 -6.31
N THR A 45 -0.67 10.15 -7.40
CA THR A 45 -0.19 11.50 -7.70
C THR A 45 -1.40 12.41 -7.62
N ASN A 46 -1.56 13.09 -6.49
CA ASN A 46 -2.54 14.16 -6.33
C ASN A 46 -1.81 15.53 -6.29
N TRP A 47 -2.53 16.58 -6.69
CA TRP A 47 -1.97 17.93 -6.82
C TRP A 47 -1.50 18.46 -5.46
N ALA A 48 -2.16 18.06 -4.37
CA ALA A 48 -1.79 18.39 -3.01
C ALA A 48 -0.44 17.78 -2.61
N GLY A 49 -0.18 16.51 -2.93
CA GLY A 49 1.05 15.79 -2.62
C GLY A 49 2.24 16.36 -3.39
N ALA A 50 2.04 16.76 -4.65
CA ALA A 50 3.05 17.49 -5.41
C ALA A 50 3.37 18.86 -4.78
N PHE A 51 2.36 19.57 -4.29
CA PHE A 51 2.53 20.89 -3.67
C PHE A 51 3.19 20.83 -2.28
N PHE A 52 2.83 19.83 -1.46
CA PHE A 52 3.38 19.63 -0.11
C PHE A 52 4.65 18.77 -0.07
N GLY A 53 5.17 18.37 -1.23
CA GLY A 53 6.36 17.54 -1.36
C GLY A 53 6.24 16.20 -0.66
N ARG A 54 5.18 15.44 -0.99
CA ARG A 54 4.90 14.11 -0.47
C ARG A 54 4.85 13.09 -1.59
N THR A 55 5.31 11.88 -1.31
CA THR A 55 5.10 10.71 -2.17
C THR A 55 4.00 9.86 -1.56
N GLU A 56 2.98 9.57 -2.37
CA GLU A 56 1.93 8.63 -2.01
C GLU A 56 2.02 7.36 -2.85
N LEU A 57 1.93 6.21 -2.20
CA LEU A 57 1.80 4.91 -2.85
C LEU A 57 0.43 4.32 -2.53
N LEU A 58 -0.16 3.72 -3.55
CA LEU A 58 -1.41 2.97 -3.44
C LEU A 58 -1.14 1.54 -3.91
N ALA A 59 -1.43 0.58 -3.04
CA ALA A 59 -1.31 -0.84 -3.32
C ALA A 59 -2.65 -1.54 -3.17
N VAL A 60 -2.93 -2.48 -4.07
CA VAL A 60 -3.98 -3.47 -3.90
C VAL A 60 -3.33 -4.73 -3.34
N VAL A 61 -3.80 -5.18 -2.19
CA VAL A 61 -3.30 -6.37 -1.49
C VAL A 61 -4.39 -7.43 -1.52
N GLU A 62 -4.08 -8.58 -2.10
CA GLU A 62 -4.87 -9.81 -1.94
C GLU A 62 -4.40 -10.56 -0.71
N TYR A 63 -5.31 -10.88 0.21
CA TYR A 63 -4.97 -11.60 1.43
C TYR A 63 -6.06 -12.62 1.77
N THR A 64 -5.70 -13.58 2.61
CA THR A 64 -6.67 -14.52 3.18
C THR A 64 -6.98 -14.05 4.60
N PRO A 65 -8.20 -13.61 4.90
CA PRO A 65 -8.55 -13.28 6.27
C PRO A 65 -8.40 -14.52 7.16
N ALA A 66 -7.74 -14.37 8.31
CA ALA A 66 -7.75 -15.41 9.33
C ALA A 66 -9.22 -15.61 9.76
N ALA A 67 -9.69 -16.87 9.68
CA ALA A 67 -11.05 -17.26 10.02
C ALA A 67 -11.34 -17.14 11.52
#